data_AF-A0A1B6KE85-F1
#
_entry.id   AF-A0A1B6KE85-F1
#
_cell.length_a   1.000
_cell.length_b   1.000
_cell.length_c   1.000
_cell.angle_alpha   90.00
_cell.angle_beta   90.00
_cell.angle_gamma   90.00
#
_symmetry.space_group_name_H-M   'P 1'
#
loop_
_entity.id
_entity.type
_entity.pdbx_description
1 polymer ?
#
loop_
_entity_poly.entity_id
_entity_poly.type
_entity_poly.pdbx_seq_one_letter_code
_entity_poly.pdbx_strand_id
1 'polypeptide(L)'
;MCSEKDCLHFLRSRTQEKLELCFYRYGILVANYPWTFIILSFALTSVCSLGLLNFHQEKNPMNLWVPPNSDFKRDTDWFMKNIRLGYRIQTVMVTAPDVLEPWVLQQLLEIRNQVVESTLQNVTWEDVCFRVPVVLLNTRRKRSSNNELFERDGDEEADADKFNILYDFEPSVVLPSAIFCSIVSSFSTGCYEHSILEFWNYDEQDIQRLSKEDIIFALNHTTIRYL
;
A
#
# COMPACT_ATOMS: atom_id res chain seq x y z
N MET A 1 -64.85 -31.52 16.52
CA MET A 1 -63.47 -31.05 16.78
C MET A 1 -62.56 -31.90 15.93
N CYS A 2 -62.03 -31.34 14.84
CA CYS A 2 -61.05 -32.04 14.00
C CYS A 2 -59.68 -31.92 14.69
N SER A 3 -58.93 -33.02 14.83
CA SER A 3 -57.60 -33.00 15.43
C SER A 3 -56.62 -32.25 14.52
N GLU A 4 -55.76 -31.41 15.07
CA GLU A 4 -54.81 -30.55 14.35
C GLU A 4 -53.93 -31.34 13.33
N LYS A 5 -53.58 -32.58 13.68
CA LYS A 5 -52.80 -33.49 12.82
C LYS A 5 -53.58 -34.02 11.62
N ASP A 6 -54.90 -34.24 11.78
CA ASP A 6 -55.76 -34.76 10.71
C ASP A 6 -56.04 -33.67 9.66
N CYS A 7 -56.13 -32.40 10.11
CA CYS A 7 -56.32 -31.25 9.22
C CYS A 7 -55.08 -30.98 8.35
N LEU A 8 -53.88 -31.05 8.92
CA LEU A 8 -52.61 -30.94 8.18
C LEU A 8 -52.45 -32.05 7.14
N HIS A 9 -52.83 -33.29 7.48
CA HIS A 9 -52.79 -34.41 6.54
C HIS A 9 -53.78 -34.24 5.38
N PHE A 10 -54.99 -33.75 5.67
CA PHE A 10 -56.01 -33.46 4.66
C PHE A 10 -55.63 -32.30 3.72
N LEU A 11 -55.06 -31.22 4.26
CA LEU A 11 -54.56 -30.11 3.44
C LEU A 11 -53.41 -30.57 2.54
N ARG A 12 -52.48 -31.39 3.07
CA ARG A 12 -51.38 -31.97 2.30
C ARG A 12 -51.86 -32.85 1.14
N SER A 13 -52.80 -33.76 1.40
CA SER A 13 -53.31 -34.64 0.33
C SER A 13 -54.05 -33.82 -0.74
N ARG A 14 -54.82 -32.82 -0.31
CA ARG A 14 -55.55 -31.92 -1.21
C ARG A 14 -54.62 -31.07 -2.08
N THR A 15 -53.55 -30.52 -1.52
CA THR A 15 -52.57 -29.74 -2.30
C THR A 15 -51.81 -30.63 -3.27
N GLN A 16 -51.45 -31.85 -2.86
CA GLN A 16 -50.78 -32.82 -3.72
C GLN A 16 -51.66 -33.22 -4.91
N GLU A 17 -52.92 -33.60 -4.67
CA GLU A 17 -53.88 -33.93 -5.73
C GLU A 17 -54.07 -32.77 -6.72
N LYS A 18 -54.14 -31.53 -6.21
CA LYS A 18 -54.30 -30.34 -7.06
C LYS A 18 -53.05 -30.04 -7.89
N LEU A 19 -51.86 -30.21 -7.31
CA LEU A 19 -50.59 -30.06 -8.03
C LEU A 19 -50.46 -31.13 -9.11
N GLU A 20 -50.76 -32.40 -8.79
CA GLU A 20 -50.74 -33.51 -9.75
C GLU A 20 -51.66 -33.24 -10.94
N LEU A 21 -52.91 -32.82 -10.68
CA LEU A 21 -53.85 -32.46 -11.73
C LEU A 21 -53.40 -31.24 -12.55
N CYS A 22 -52.75 -30.25 -11.91
CA CYS A 22 -52.23 -29.07 -12.59
C CYS A 22 -51.07 -29.45 -13.54
N PHE A 23 -50.08 -30.19 -13.04
CA PHE A 23 -48.95 -30.65 -13.86
C PHE A 23 -49.40 -31.63 -14.94
N TYR A 24 -50.38 -32.49 -14.67
CA TYR A 24 -50.95 -33.38 -15.67
C TYR A 24 -51.60 -32.61 -16.82
N ARG A 25 -52.42 -31.59 -16.51
CA ARG A 25 -53.05 -30.73 -17.52
C ARG A 25 -52.01 -29.90 -18.28
N TYR A 26 -51.01 -29.37 -17.59
CA TYR A 26 -49.91 -28.64 -18.21
C TYR A 26 -49.09 -29.53 -19.14
N GLY A 27 -48.78 -30.76 -18.72
CA GLY A 27 -48.06 -31.75 -19.51
C GLY A 27 -48.81 -32.14 -20.79
N ILE A 28 -50.12 -32.38 -20.70
CA ILE A 28 -50.96 -32.62 -21.89
C ILE A 28 -50.93 -31.41 -22.83
N LEU A 29 -51.00 -30.20 -22.29
CA LEU A 29 -50.99 -28.97 -23.09
C LEU A 29 -49.64 -28.76 -23.82
N VAL A 30 -48.53 -29.05 -23.16
CA VAL A 30 -47.19 -29.03 -23.79
C VAL A 30 -47.05 -30.13 -24.85
N ALA A 31 -47.56 -31.34 -24.56
CA ALA A 31 -47.51 -32.48 -25.49
C ALA A 31 -48.35 -32.25 -26.77
N ASN A 32 -49.47 -31.53 -26.65
CA ASN A 32 -50.32 -31.17 -27.80
C ASN A 32 -49.73 -30.07 -28.68
N TYR A 33 -48.86 -29.20 -28.14
CA TYR A 33 -48.30 -28.05 -28.86
C TYR A 33 -46.76 -27.90 -28.69
N PRO A 34 -45.95 -28.93 -28.98
CA PRO A 34 -44.53 -28.95 -28.61
C PRO A 34 -43.72 -27.80 -29.23
N TRP A 35 -43.95 -27.47 -30.50
CA TRP A 35 -43.21 -26.41 -31.19
C TRP A 35 -43.44 -25.01 -30.62
N THR A 36 -44.66 -24.72 -30.15
CA THR A 36 -44.96 -23.40 -29.55
C THR A 36 -44.18 -23.18 -28.26
N PHE A 37 -44.07 -24.23 -27.42
CA PHE A 37 -43.32 -24.19 -26.17
C PHE A 37 -41.80 -24.14 -26.38
N ILE A 38 -41.30 -24.81 -27.42
CA ILE A 38 -39.88 -24.75 -27.80
C ILE A 38 -39.52 -23.32 -28.24
N ILE A 39 -40.30 -22.71 -29.13
CA ILE A 39 -40.03 -21.34 -29.59
C ILE A 39 -40.14 -20.35 -28.43
N LEU A 40 -41.15 -20.52 -27.58
CA LEU A 40 -41.35 -19.67 -26.40
C LEU A 40 -40.18 -19.77 -25.41
N SER A 41 -39.67 -20.97 -25.14
CA SER A 41 -38.54 -21.15 -24.23
C SER A 41 -37.26 -20.53 -24.81
N PHE A 42 -36.97 -20.72 -26.10
CA PHE A 42 -35.84 -20.07 -26.76
C PHE A 42 -35.97 -18.55 -26.78
N ALA A 43 -37.16 -18.03 -27.07
CA ALA A 43 -37.42 -16.58 -27.05
C ALA A 43 -37.20 -16.00 -25.65
N LEU A 44 -37.72 -16.67 -24.61
CA LEU A 44 -37.56 -16.25 -23.22
C LEU A 44 -36.08 -16.28 -22.79
N THR A 45 -35.36 -17.37 -23.09
CA THR A 45 -33.93 -17.48 -22.79
C THR A 45 -33.13 -16.40 -23.52
N SER A 46 -33.43 -16.14 -24.80
CA SER A 46 -32.75 -15.09 -25.57
C SER A 46 -32.97 -13.70 -24.99
N VAL A 47 -34.22 -13.35 -24.65
CA VAL A 47 -34.54 -12.07 -23.99
C VAL A 47 -33.83 -11.93 -22.64
N CYS A 48 -33.81 -12.99 -21.81
CA CYS A 48 -33.07 -12.98 -20.56
C CYS A 48 -31.55 -12.84 -20.78
N SER A 49 -31.02 -13.43 -21.86
CA SER A 49 -29.59 -13.37 -22.19
C SER A 49 -29.15 -11.99 -22.66
N LEU A 50 -30.06 -11.17 -23.22
CA LEU A 50 -29.75 -9.77 -23.58
C LEU A 50 -29.32 -8.94 -22.35
N GLY A 51 -29.73 -9.29 -21.14
CA GLY A 51 -29.27 -8.63 -19.91
C GLY A 51 -27.76 -8.73 -19.69
N LEU A 52 -27.11 -9.76 -20.26
CA LEU A 52 -25.64 -9.93 -20.18
C LEU A 52 -24.88 -8.87 -20.97
N LEU A 53 -25.52 -8.19 -21.93
CA LEU A 53 -24.89 -7.09 -22.66
C LEU A 53 -24.55 -5.90 -21.75
N ASN A 54 -25.23 -5.76 -20.62
CA ASN A 54 -24.97 -4.73 -19.62
C ASN A 54 -24.28 -5.30 -18.36
N PHE A 55 -23.56 -6.42 -18.50
CA PHE A 55 -22.83 -7.00 -17.38
C PHE A 55 -21.60 -6.16 -17.06
N HIS A 56 -21.59 -5.55 -15.87
CA HIS A 56 -20.46 -4.81 -15.35
C HIS A 56 -19.59 -5.69 -14.44
N GLN A 57 -18.32 -5.87 -14.78
CA GLN A 57 -17.38 -6.63 -13.96
C GLN A 57 -16.65 -5.71 -12.98
N GLU A 58 -16.95 -5.89 -11.69
CA GLU A 58 -16.20 -5.24 -10.60
C GLU A 58 -14.84 -5.93 -10.42
N LYS A 59 -13.75 -5.15 -10.46
CA LYS A 59 -12.37 -5.65 -10.25
C LYS A 59 -11.72 -5.12 -8.97
N ASN A 60 -12.35 -4.15 -8.31
CA ASN A 60 -11.79 -3.57 -7.10
C ASN A 60 -11.93 -4.56 -5.93
N PRO A 61 -10.83 -5.09 -5.38
CA PRO A 61 -10.91 -6.06 -4.28
C PRO A 61 -11.60 -5.47 -3.05
N MET A 62 -11.47 -4.17 -2.81
CA MET A 62 -12.14 -3.50 -1.68
C MET A 62 -13.66 -3.62 -1.81
N ASN A 63 -14.23 -3.42 -2.99
CA ASN A 63 -15.68 -3.52 -3.20
C ASN A 63 -16.20 -4.97 -3.20
N LEU A 64 -15.34 -5.94 -3.55
CA LEU A 64 -15.68 -7.36 -3.59
C LEU A 64 -15.68 -8.02 -2.21
N TRP A 65 -14.69 -7.68 -1.37
CA TRP A 65 -14.44 -8.38 -0.11
C TRP A 65 -14.88 -7.59 1.13
N VAL A 66 -15.10 -6.28 1.01
CA VAL A 66 -15.51 -5.43 2.14
C VAL A 66 -16.98 -5.04 2.01
N PRO A 67 -17.79 -5.24 3.06
CA PRO A 67 -19.18 -4.80 3.06
C PRO A 67 -19.30 -3.29 2.79
N PRO A 68 -20.21 -2.86 1.90
CA PRO A 68 -20.30 -1.46 1.46
C PRO A 68 -20.63 -0.48 2.60
N ASN A 69 -21.32 -0.95 3.64
CA ASN A 69 -21.73 -0.15 4.80
C ASN A 69 -20.83 -0.33 6.03
N SER A 70 -19.63 -0.89 5.87
CA SER A 70 -18.68 -1.03 6.99
C SER A 70 -17.98 0.29 7.29
N ASP A 71 -17.69 0.54 8.57
CA ASP A 71 -16.92 1.72 8.99
C ASP A 71 -15.54 1.74 8.33
N PHE A 72 -14.90 0.57 8.19
CA PHE A 72 -13.63 0.42 7.48
C PHE A 72 -13.67 0.93 6.04
N LYS A 73 -14.73 0.63 5.27
CA LYS A 73 -14.89 1.11 3.89
C LYS A 73 -15.04 2.64 3.86
N ARG A 74 -15.87 3.19 4.75
CA ARG A 74 -16.12 4.64 4.85
C ARG A 74 -14.84 5.40 5.18
N ASP A 75 -14.10 4.93 6.17
CA ASP A 75 -12.89 5.60 6.64
C ASP A 75 -11.76 5.48 5.61
N THR A 76 -11.64 4.33 4.95
CA THR A 76 -10.68 4.13 3.85
C THR A 76 -11.02 5.01 2.65
N ASP A 77 -12.30 5.10 2.26
CA ASP A 77 -12.72 5.95 1.15
C ASP A 77 -12.49 7.44 1.46
N TRP A 78 -12.72 7.85 2.71
CA TRP A 78 -12.38 9.20 3.17
C TRP A 78 -10.87 9.45 3.13
N PHE A 79 -10.07 8.51 3.64
CA PHE A 79 -8.60 8.61 3.64
C PHE A 79 -8.06 8.75 2.21
N MET A 80 -8.45 7.85 1.31
CA MET A 80 -7.99 7.85 -0.09
C MET A 80 -8.43 9.12 -0.84
N LYS A 81 -9.62 9.66 -0.56
CA LYS A 81 -10.14 10.87 -1.20
C LYS A 81 -9.40 12.14 -0.77
N ASN A 82 -9.06 12.26 0.51
CA ASN A 82 -8.47 13.48 1.07
C ASN A 82 -6.95 13.49 0.98
N ILE A 83 -6.30 12.38 1.35
CA ILE A 83 -4.84 12.31 1.45
C ILE A 83 -4.22 12.03 0.08
N ARG A 84 -4.92 11.34 -0.83
CA ARG A 84 -4.51 11.06 -2.23
C ARG A 84 -3.13 10.42 -2.40
N LEU A 85 -2.48 10.00 -1.32
CA LEU A 85 -1.17 9.37 -1.30
C LEU A 85 -1.33 7.85 -1.45
N GLY A 86 -1.53 7.39 -2.67
CA GLY A 86 -1.40 5.99 -3.03
C GLY A 86 -0.02 5.75 -3.62
N TYR A 87 0.98 5.42 -2.80
CA TYR A 87 2.26 4.94 -3.33
C TYR A 87 2.24 3.41 -3.46
N ARG A 88 2.91 2.90 -4.50
CA ARG A 88 3.07 1.46 -4.71
C ARG A 88 4.47 1.08 -4.28
N ILE A 89 4.55 0.22 -3.28
CA ILE A 89 5.84 -0.30 -2.80
C ILE A 89 6.30 -1.38 -3.77
N GLN A 90 7.52 -1.23 -4.28
CA GLN A 90 8.23 -2.24 -5.06
C GLN A 90 9.50 -2.59 -4.30
N THR A 91 9.66 -3.86 -3.94
CA THR A 91 10.79 -4.33 -3.11
C THR A 91 11.64 -5.29 -3.91
N VAL A 92 12.95 -5.05 -3.91
CA VAL A 92 13.96 -5.98 -4.44
C VAL A 92 14.73 -6.55 -3.26
N MET A 93 14.79 -7.88 -3.16
CA MET A 93 15.52 -8.58 -2.11
C MET A 93 16.74 -9.28 -2.73
N VAL A 94 17.93 -8.89 -2.30
CA VAL A 94 19.20 -9.49 -2.73
C VAL A 94 19.70 -10.43 -1.64
N THR A 95 20.11 -11.63 -2.03
CA THR A 95 20.62 -12.66 -1.11
C THR A 95 22.02 -13.08 -1.53
N ALA A 96 22.94 -13.12 -0.57
CA ALA A 96 24.30 -13.62 -0.73
C ALA A 96 24.72 -14.36 0.56
N PRO A 97 25.76 -15.22 0.53
CA PRO A 97 26.30 -15.84 1.74
C PRO A 97 26.72 -14.81 2.79
N ASP A 98 27.33 -13.72 2.33
CA ASP A 98 27.58 -12.50 3.11
C ASP A 98 27.13 -11.30 2.28
N VAL A 99 26.10 -10.60 2.77
CA VAL A 99 25.50 -9.43 2.09
C VAL A 99 26.32 -8.16 2.23
N LEU A 100 27.33 -8.15 3.13
CA LEU A 100 28.18 -7.00 3.39
C LEU A 100 29.46 -7.01 2.56
N GLU A 101 29.60 -7.95 1.62
CA GLU A 101 30.72 -7.94 0.70
C GLU A 101 30.60 -6.81 -0.34
N PRO A 102 31.68 -6.11 -0.69
CA PRO A 102 31.64 -4.95 -1.58
C PRO A 102 30.98 -5.22 -2.94
N TRP A 103 31.21 -6.40 -3.51
CA TRP A 103 30.62 -6.78 -4.80
C TRP A 103 29.09 -6.85 -4.74
N VAL A 104 28.50 -7.16 -3.58
CA VAL A 104 27.04 -7.19 -3.41
C VAL A 104 26.47 -5.77 -3.50
N LEU A 105 27.13 -4.80 -2.88
CA LEU A 105 26.72 -3.38 -2.97
C LEU A 105 26.89 -2.84 -4.39
N GLN A 106 27.96 -3.25 -5.09
CA GLN A 106 28.15 -2.92 -6.51
C GLN A 106 27.02 -3.50 -7.38
N GLN A 107 26.64 -4.76 -7.15
CA GLN A 107 25.53 -5.38 -7.87
C GLN A 107 24.19 -4.69 -7.58
N LEU A 108 23.99 -4.27 -6.33
CA LEU A 108 22.79 -3.52 -5.93
C LEU A 108 22.71 -2.16 -6.62
N LEU A 109 23.85 -1.47 -6.77
CA LEU A 109 23.94 -0.21 -7.50
C LEU A 109 23.63 -0.41 -8.99
N GLU A 110 24.16 -1.47 -9.61
CA GLU A 110 23.85 -1.81 -11.00
C GLU A 110 22.35 -2.05 -11.21
N ILE A 111 21.71 -2.84 -10.34
CA ILE A 111 20.27 -3.11 -10.39
C ILE A 111 19.48 -1.80 -10.27
N ARG A 112 19.86 -0.92 -9.34
CA ARG A 112 19.22 0.39 -9.17
C ARG A 112 19.34 1.23 -10.44
N ASN A 113 20.53 1.33 -11.02
CA ASN A 113 20.75 2.13 -12.23
C ASN A 113 19.91 1.62 -13.39
N GLN A 114 19.82 0.29 -13.57
CA GLN A 114 18.94 -0.29 -14.59
C GLN A 114 17.45 0.07 -14.40
N VAL A 115 16.98 0.15 -13.15
CA VAL A 115 15.60 0.56 -12.85
C VAL A 115 15.39 2.05 -13.13
N VAL A 116 16.32 2.91 -12.69
CA VAL A 116 16.22 4.37 -12.87
C VAL A 116 16.32 4.77 -14.33
N GLU A 117 17.18 4.11 -15.10
CA GLU A 117 17.39 4.36 -16.54
C GLU A 117 16.28 3.74 -17.41
N SER A 118 15.45 2.86 -16.85
CA SER A 118 14.39 2.23 -17.61
C SER A 118 13.35 3.26 -18.06
N THR A 119 13.03 3.24 -19.34
CA THR A 119 12.00 4.10 -19.94
C THR A 119 10.93 3.24 -20.60
N LEU A 120 9.67 3.51 -20.28
CA LEU A 120 8.52 2.83 -20.87
C LEU A 120 7.56 3.87 -21.43
N GLN A 121 7.26 3.79 -22.73
CA GLN A 121 6.27 4.65 -23.39
C GLN A 121 6.49 6.16 -23.14
N ASN A 122 7.74 6.63 -23.23
CA ASN A 122 8.17 8.02 -22.98
C ASN A 122 7.96 8.53 -21.54
N VAL A 123 7.75 7.63 -20.57
CA VAL A 123 7.70 7.97 -19.15
C VAL A 123 9.01 7.53 -18.50
N THR A 124 9.64 8.44 -17.76
CA THR A 124 10.87 8.16 -17.01
C THR A 124 10.54 7.71 -15.59
N TRP A 125 11.50 7.08 -14.90
CA TRP A 125 11.34 6.71 -13.49
C TRP A 125 11.00 7.91 -12.59
N GLU A 126 11.61 9.06 -12.87
CA GLU A 126 11.39 10.31 -12.14
C GLU A 126 9.97 10.87 -12.25
N ASP A 127 9.23 10.51 -13.30
CA ASP A 127 7.84 10.96 -13.50
C ASP A 127 6.84 10.16 -12.66
N VAL A 128 7.19 8.91 -12.32
CA VAL A 128 6.30 7.95 -11.65
C VAL A 128 6.65 7.77 -10.17
N CYS A 129 7.92 7.99 -9.80
CA CYS A 129 8.39 7.76 -8.45
C CYS A 129 7.67 8.65 -7.42
N PHE A 130 7.57 8.14 -6.20
CA PHE A 130 7.06 8.93 -5.09
C PHE A 130 8.11 9.97 -4.67
N ARG A 131 7.80 11.26 -4.83
CA ARG A 131 8.76 12.35 -4.54
C ARG A 131 8.68 12.78 -3.09
N VAL A 132 9.84 12.85 -2.43
CA VAL A 132 9.99 13.32 -1.05
C VAL A 132 11.05 14.43 -0.97
N PRO A 133 10.92 15.38 -0.04
CA PRO A 133 11.96 16.38 0.22
C PRO A 133 13.23 15.70 0.75
N VAL A 134 14.36 15.95 0.09
CA VAL A 134 15.68 15.46 0.49
C VAL A 134 16.35 16.51 1.35
N VAL A 135 16.70 16.15 2.58
CA VAL A 135 17.44 17.03 3.48
C VAL A 135 18.92 16.69 3.38
N LEU A 136 19.68 17.54 2.68
CA LEU A 136 21.15 17.46 2.70
C LEU A 136 21.65 17.99 4.04
N LEU A 137 21.53 17.19 5.10
CA LEU A 137 22.17 17.48 6.38
C LEU A 137 23.67 17.33 6.18
N ASN A 138 24.33 18.46 5.92
CA ASN A 138 25.77 18.56 5.84
C ASN A 138 26.33 18.36 7.26
N THR A 139 26.39 17.10 7.71
CA THR A 139 27.00 16.69 8.98
C THR A 139 28.53 16.73 8.87
N ARG A 140 29.08 17.84 8.35
CA ARG A 140 30.39 18.28 8.82
C ARG A 140 30.20 18.69 10.28
N ARG A 141 30.19 17.71 11.18
CA ARG A 141 30.72 17.93 12.52
C ARG A 141 32.12 18.45 12.28
N LYS A 142 32.26 19.77 12.36
CA LYS A 142 33.53 20.43 12.60
C LYS A 142 34.01 19.76 13.88
N ARG A 143 34.86 18.75 13.75
CA ARG A 143 35.59 18.16 14.86
C ARG A 143 36.39 19.35 15.38
N SER A 144 35.86 20.04 16.39
CA SER A 144 36.59 21.07 17.10
C SER A 144 37.69 20.33 17.84
N SER A 145 38.77 20.05 17.13
CA SER A 145 40.07 19.91 17.75
C SER A 145 40.26 21.18 18.57
N ASN A 146 40.55 20.99 19.86
CA ASN A 146 40.92 21.97 20.88
C ASN A 146 39.81 22.21 21.91
N ASN A 147 39.76 21.36 22.93
CA ASN A 147 40.27 21.73 24.25
C ASN A 147 40.35 20.49 25.16
N GLU A 148 41.41 19.70 25.01
CA GLU A 148 42.04 19.10 26.18
C GLU A 148 43.13 20.07 26.64
N LEU A 149 42.70 21.14 27.31
CA LEU A 149 43.51 21.84 28.27
C LEU A 149 42.54 22.54 29.21
N PHE A 150 42.34 21.94 30.38
CA PHE A 150 42.21 22.54 31.70
C PHE A 150 41.49 21.53 32.59
N GLU A 151 42.30 20.75 33.32
CA GLU A 151 41.92 20.31 34.65
C GLU A 151 41.42 21.53 35.42
N ARG A 152 40.19 21.48 35.93
CA ARG A 152 39.78 22.34 37.03
C ARG A 152 38.85 21.59 37.96
N ASP A 153 39.43 21.23 39.10
CA ASP A 153 38.77 20.90 40.34
C ASP A 153 37.70 21.94 40.71
N GLY A 154 36.64 21.47 41.38
CA GLY A 154 35.79 22.28 42.24
C GLY A 154 34.35 22.46 41.78
N ASP A 155 33.47 21.62 42.33
CA ASP A 155 32.16 21.94 42.90
C ASP A 155 31.45 23.23 42.44
N GLU A 156 30.73 23.22 41.32
CA GLU A 156 29.55 24.07 41.12
C GLU A 156 28.48 23.31 40.31
N GLU A 157 27.32 23.14 40.93
CA GLU A 157 26.12 22.51 40.37
C GLU A 157 25.57 23.41 39.25
N ALA A 158 25.91 23.09 38.00
CA ALA A 158 25.42 23.81 36.84
C ALA A 158 24.05 23.25 36.40
N ASP A 159 23.02 24.10 36.52
CA ASP A 159 21.63 23.87 36.15
C ASP A 159 21.45 23.02 34.87
N ALA A 160 20.87 21.84 35.04
CA ALA A 160 20.56 20.88 33.99
C ALA A 160 19.43 21.32 33.03
N ASP A 161 18.92 22.54 33.15
CA ASP A 161 17.75 23.00 32.38
C ASP A 161 18.09 23.66 31.04
N LYS A 162 19.34 24.07 30.82
CA LYS A 162 19.69 24.81 29.59
C LYS A 162 20.07 23.92 28.40
N PHE A 163 20.26 22.61 28.61
CA PHE A 163 20.70 21.68 27.57
C PHE A 163 19.55 20.83 26.96
N ASN A 164 18.33 20.94 27.48
CA ASN A 164 17.16 20.18 27.01
C ASN A 164 16.38 20.84 25.86
N ILE A 165 16.71 22.08 25.47
CA ILE A 165 15.91 22.86 24.51
C ILE A 165 15.96 22.31 23.07
N LEU A 166 16.97 21.49 22.72
CA LEU A 166 17.13 20.97 21.36
C LEU A 166 16.55 19.56 21.16
N TYR A 167 16.14 18.87 22.22
CA TYR A 167 15.59 17.51 22.12
C TYR A 167 14.06 17.48 21.97
N ASP A 168 13.36 18.58 22.27
CA ASP A 168 11.88 18.66 22.22
C ASP A 168 11.32 19.54 21.09
N PHE A 169 12.18 20.16 20.27
CA PHE A 169 11.69 20.98 19.17
C PHE A 169 11.34 20.10 17.96
N GLU A 170 10.10 19.59 17.93
CA GLU A 170 9.54 18.93 16.76
C GLU A 170 8.86 19.98 15.85
N PRO A 171 9.46 20.34 14.70
CA PRO A 171 9.01 21.50 13.92
C PRO A 171 7.59 21.35 13.38
N SER A 172 7.13 20.13 13.13
CA SER A 172 5.78 19.83 12.65
C SER A 172 4.69 20.09 13.69
N VAL A 173 5.04 20.02 14.99
CA VAL A 173 4.12 20.23 16.12
C VAL A 173 4.18 21.67 16.61
N VAL A 174 5.39 22.26 16.66
CA VAL A 174 5.61 23.59 17.26
C VAL A 174 5.37 24.73 16.28
N LEU A 175 5.66 24.55 14.98
CA LEU A 175 5.51 25.62 14.00
C LEU A 175 4.09 25.68 13.44
N PRO A 176 3.55 26.89 13.18
CA PRO A 176 2.35 27.05 12.38
C PRO A 176 2.52 26.39 11.01
N SER A 177 1.46 25.73 10.52
CA SER A 177 1.50 24.95 9.28
C SER A 177 2.02 25.74 8.08
N ALA A 178 1.73 27.05 7.99
CA ALA A 178 2.22 27.89 6.89
C ALA A 178 3.76 28.00 6.89
N ILE A 179 4.38 28.14 8.05
CA ILE A 179 5.84 28.24 8.18
C ILE A 179 6.47 26.88 7.91
N PHE A 180 5.91 25.82 8.51
CA PHE A 180 6.39 24.46 8.29
C PHE A 180 6.33 24.04 6.82
N CYS A 181 5.19 24.23 6.15
CA CYS A 181 5.03 23.94 4.73
C CYS A 181 5.99 24.76 3.86
N SER A 182 6.23 26.04 4.20
CA SER A 182 7.19 26.87 3.47
C SER A 182 8.61 26.30 3.57
N ILE A 183 9.02 25.83 4.75
CA ILE A 183 10.33 25.20 4.95
C ILE A 183 10.41 23.89 4.17
N VAL A 184 9.43 23.00 4.34
CA VAL A 184 9.41 21.69 3.67
C VAL A 184 9.39 21.81 2.15
N SER A 185 8.61 22.76 1.61
CA SER A 185 8.54 23.01 0.17
C SER A 185 9.80 23.63 -0.43
N SER A 186 10.71 24.17 0.41
CA SER A 186 11.97 24.75 -0.05
C SER A 186 13.05 23.71 -0.32
N PHE A 187 12.90 22.48 0.18
CA PHE A 187 13.85 21.40 -0.04
C PHE A 187 13.75 20.86 -1.47
N SER A 188 14.90 20.44 -2.01
CA SER A 188 14.94 19.68 -3.25
C SER A 188 14.20 18.36 -3.08
N THR A 189 13.34 18.00 -4.03
CA THR A 189 12.64 16.71 -4.00
C THR A 189 13.41 15.64 -4.75
N GLY A 190 13.48 14.44 -4.20
CA GLY A 190 14.06 13.24 -4.84
C GLY A 190 13.06 12.09 -4.85
N CYS A 191 13.37 11.04 -5.61
CA CYS A 191 12.60 9.80 -5.57
C CYS A 191 12.83 9.09 -4.23
N TYR A 192 11.74 8.68 -3.60
CA TYR A 192 11.78 7.90 -2.37
C TYR A 192 12.21 6.46 -2.65
N GLU A 193 13.33 6.07 -2.07
CA GLU A 193 13.85 4.70 -2.11
C GLU A 193 14.53 4.38 -0.77
N HIS A 194 14.48 3.10 -0.37
CA HIS A 194 15.16 2.61 0.81
C HIS A 194 16.26 1.66 0.38
N SER A 195 17.51 2.02 0.64
CA SER A 195 18.65 1.19 0.29
C SER A 195 19.84 1.46 1.21
N ILE A 196 20.63 0.42 1.48
CA ILE A 196 21.92 0.57 2.19
C ILE A 196 22.89 1.51 1.47
N LEU A 197 22.70 1.69 0.16
CA LEU A 197 23.53 2.58 -0.66
C LEU A 197 23.36 4.07 -0.29
N GLU A 198 22.32 4.43 0.47
CA GLU A 198 22.10 5.80 0.96
C GLU A 198 23.26 6.32 1.81
N PHE A 199 23.97 5.43 2.53
CA PHE A 199 25.15 5.83 3.33
C PHE A 199 26.26 6.51 2.53
N TRP A 200 26.32 6.21 1.22
CA TRP A 200 27.31 6.76 0.30
C TRP A 200 26.66 7.69 -0.74
N ASN A 201 25.45 8.21 -0.46
CA ASN A 201 24.68 9.04 -1.39
C ASN A 201 24.55 8.45 -2.80
N TYR A 202 24.60 7.12 -2.91
CA TYR A 202 24.59 6.42 -4.18
C TYR A 202 25.73 6.82 -5.14
N ASP A 203 26.86 7.33 -4.63
CA ASP A 203 28.02 7.67 -5.45
C ASP A 203 28.73 6.38 -5.92
N GLU A 204 28.80 6.22 -7.24
CA GLU A 204 29.41 5.07 -7.88
C GLU A 204 30.90 4.93 -7.54
N GLN A 205 31.63 6.04 -7.42
CA GLN A 205 33.06 5.99 -7.15
C GLN A 205 33.36 5.55 -5.73
N ASP A 206 32.55 6.00 -4.77
CA ASP A 206 32.69 5.62 -3.38
C ASP A 206 32.35 4.15 -3.21
N ILE A 207 31.22 3.70 -3.78
CA ILE A 207 30.74 2.32 -3.68
C ILE A 207 31.73 1.33 -4.33
N GLN A 208 32.33 1.68 -5.46
CA GLN A 208 33.33 0.83 -6.12
C GLN A 208 34.62 0.66 -5.30
N ARG A 209 34.96 1.61 -4.44
CA ARG A 209 36.19 1.60 -3.63
C ARG A 209 36.01 0.99 -2.23
N LEU A 210 34.80 0.62 -1.85
CA LEU A 210 34.51 0.13 -0.50
C LEU A 210 35.24 -1.17 -0.18
N SER A 211 35.85 -1.21 1.00
CA SER A 211 36.23 -2.46 1.65
C SER A 211 35.09 -2.99 2.52
N LYS A 212 35.17 -4.26 2.91
CA LYS A 212 34.20 -4.87 3.82
C LYS A 212 34.22 -4.19 5.19
N GLU A 213 35.40 -3.78 5.64
CA GLU A 213 35.60 -3.09 6.91
C GLU A 213 34.92 -1.72 6.90
N ASP A 214 34.99 -0.98 5.79
CA ASP A 214 34.33 0.32 5.63
C ASP A 214 32.80 0.18 5.71
N ILE A 215 32.24 -0.88 5.10
CA ILE A 215 30.81 -1.17 5.12
C ILE A 215 30.33 -1.45 6.55
N ILE A 216 31.06 -2.31 7.27
CA ILE A 216 30.74 -2.64 8.68
C ILE A 216 30.89 -1.41 9.57
N PHE A 217 31.93 -0.60 9.35
CA PHE A 217 32.16 0.63 10.09
C PHE A 217 31.03 1.63 9.87
N ALA A 218 30.61 1.84 8.61
CA ALA A 218 29.47 2.69 8.29
C ALA A 218 28.23 2.22 9.05
N LEU A 219 27.83 0.95 8.89
CA LEU A 219 26.64 0.39 9.53
C LEU A 219 26.60 0.57 11.05
N ASN A 220 27.72 0.40 11.73
CA ASN A 220 27.77 0.48 13.19
C ASN A 220 27.78 1.93 13.72
N HIS A 221 28.21 2.91 12.91
CA HIS A 221 28.45 4.28 13.38
C HIS A 221 27.49 5.31 12.77
N THR A 222 26.87 5.05 11.63
CA THR A 222 25.89 5.95 11.03
C THR A 222 24.53 5.77 11.71
N THR A 223 24.07 6.81 12.39
CA THR A 223 22.68 6.87 12.88
C THR A 223 21.83 7.57 11.83
N ILE A 224 21.03 6.80 11.09
CA ILE A 224 20.00 7.36 10.22
C ILE A 224 18.90 7.92 11.14
N ARG A 225 18.83 9.25 11.25
CA ARG A 225 17.69 9.92 11.89
C ARG A 225 16.68 10.20 10.80
N TYR A 226 15.67 9.33 10.67
CA TYR A 226 14.48 9.67 9.91
C TYR A 226 13.77 10.83 10.63
N LEU A 227 13.55 11.93 9.92
CA LEU A 227 12.66 13.02 10.33
C LEU A 227 11.23 12.70 9.90
#